data_AF-A0A0D7E5H1-F1
#
_entry.id   AF-A0A0D7E5H1-F1
#
_cell.length_a   1.000
_cell.length_b   1.000
_cell.length_c   1.000
_cell.angle_alpha   90.00
_cell.angle_beta   90.00
_cell.angle_gamma   90.00
#
_symmetry.space_group_name_H-M   'P 1'
#
loop_
_entity.id
_entity.type
_entity.pdbx_description
1 polymer ?
#
loop_
_entity_poly.entity_id
_entity_poly.type
_entity_poly.pdbx_seq_one_letter_code
_entity_poly.pdbx_strand_id
1 'polypeptide(L)'
;MMQIPIKRAIEKVPGGMMTVPLLIGALLATFFPGTPKFFGSFTGALFSSGALTILAVFYVCMGASIDFKATPYIIKKGGTLLIVKVGIAVIAGLIFGRYLGEAPVTAGIFAGVSTLAIVAAMNDTNGGLYMALMGQYGRPRDV
;
A
#
# COMPACT_ATOMS: atom_id res chain seq x y z
N MET A 1 20.34 -9.10 -30.81
CA MET A 1 18.95 -9.16 -30.29
C MET A 1 18.72 -7.90 -29.46
N MET A 2 17.79 -7.04 -29.86
CA MET A 2 17.56 -5.74 -29.19
C MET A 2 16.89 -6.00 -27.83
N GLN A 3 17.61 -5.70 -26.74
CA GLN A 3 17.10 -5.86 -25.38
C GLN A 3 16.09 -4.76 -25.09
N ILE A 4 14.81 -5.12 -24.91
CA ILE A 4 13.79 -4.17 -24.45
C ILE A 4 14.08 -3.88 -22.97
N PRO A 5 14.39 -2.63 -22.59
CA PRO A 5 14.85 -2.32 -21.24
C PRO A 5 13.67 -2.19 -20.25
N ILE A 6 12.88 -3.25 -20.09
CA ILE A 6 11.65 -3.26 -19.28
C ILE A 6 11.94 -2.87 -17.83
N LYS A 7 12.92 -3.52 -17.19
CA LYS A 7 13.34 -3.21 -15.81
C LYS A 7 13.74 -1.74 -15.66
N ARG A 8 14.57 -1.24 -16.58
CA ARG A 8 15.04 0.15 -16.56
C ARG A 8 13.91 1.16 -16.78
N ALA A 9 12.86 0.79 -17.52
CA ALA A 9 11.68 1.62 -17.68
C ALA A 9 10.84 1.64 -16.38
N ILE A 10 10.66 0.50 -15.74
CA ILE A 10 9.93 0.37 -14.46
C ILE A 10 10.65 1.13 -13.34
N GLU A 11 11.98 1.03 -13.26
CA GLU A 11 12.80 1.70 -12.24
C GLU A 11 12.83 3.23 -12.37
N LYS A 12 12.33 3.81 -13.47
CA LYS A 12 12.13 5.27 -13.57
C LYS A 12 11.00 5.76 -12.67
N VAL A 13 10.08 4.88 -12.29
CA VAL A 13 8.99 5.20 -11.35
C VAL A 13 9.52 4.94 -9.92
N PRO A 14 9.36 5.90 -8.97
CA PRO A 14 9.71 5.66 -7.57
C PRO A 14 8.95 4.46 -7.01
N GLY A 15 9.68 3.47 -6.48
CA GLY A 15 9.07 2.21 -6.04
C GLY A 15 8.44 1.42 -7.19
N GLY A 16 8.83 1.68 -8.44
CA GLY A 16 8.18 1.16 -9.65
C GLY A 16 8.10 -0.36 -9.73
N MET A 17 9.08 -1.05 -9.15
CA MET A 17 9.07 -2.52 -9.01
C MET A 17 7.85 -3.03 -8.22
N MET A 18 7.21 -2.18 -7.43
CA MET A 18 5.98 -2.47 -6.70
C MET A 18 4.77 -1.69 -7.20
N THR A 19 4.92 -0.39 -7.48
CA THR A 19 3.82 0.47 -7.94
C THR A 19 3.28 0.03 -9.30
N VAL A 20 4.14 -0.35 -10.25
CA VAL A 20 3.71 -0.74 -11.60
C VAL A 20 2.90 -2.04 -11.57
N PRO A 21 3.35 -3.14 -10.92
CA PRO A 21 2.53 -4.34 -10.76
C PRO A 21 1.20 -4.09 -10.03
N LEU A 22 1.19 -3.25 -8.98
CA LEU A 22 -0.03 -2.93 -8.24
C LEU A 22 -1.05 -2.21 -9.13
N LEU A 23 -0.61 -1.24 -9.94
CA LEU A 23 -1.48 -0.53 -10.87
C LEU A 23 -2.08 -1.48 -11.91
N ILE A 24 -1.27 -2.38 -12.47
CA ILE A 24 -1.75 -3.41 -13.41
C ILE A 24 -2.78 -4.31 -12.72
N GLY A 25 -2.50 -4.76 -11.49
CA GLY A 25 -3.44 -5.55 -10.69
C GLY A 25 -4.75 -4.83 -10.41
N ALA A 26 -4.72 -3.53 -10.09
CA ALA A 26 -5.90 -2.72 -9.86
C ALA A 26 -6.74 -2.53 -11.14
N LEU A 27 -6.09 -2.30 -12.29
CA LEU A 27 -6.78 -2.22 -13.59
C LEU A 27 -7.44 -3.56 -13.95
N LEU A 28 -6.76 -4.68 -13.75
CA LEU A 28 -7.33 -6.01 -13.96
C LEU A 28 -8.53 -6.26 -13.02
N ALA A 29 -8.41 -5.93 -11.74
CA ALA A 29 -9.51 -6.08 -10.78
C ALA A 29 -10.72 -5.19 -11.15
N THR A 30 -10.49 -4.02 -11.75
CA THR A 30 -11.53 -3.06 -12.11
C THR A 30 -12.26 -3.46 -13.40
N PHE A 31 -11.51 -3.77 -14.47
CA PHE A 31 -12.09 -4.05 -15.79
C PHE A 31 -12.39 -5.54 -16.02
N PHE A 32 -11.71 -6.43 -15.30
CA PHE A 32 -11.84 -7.88 -15.43
C PHE A 32 -11.94 -8.54 -14.04
N PRO A 33 -13.01 -8.29 -13.28
CA PRO A 33 -13.14 -8.75 -11.88
C PRO A 33 -13.12 -10.29 -11.73
N GLY A 34 -13.34 -11.03 -12.81
CA GLY A 34 -13.23 -12.49 -12.84
C GLY A 34 -11.80 -13.03 -12.95
N THR A 35 -10.81 -12.22 -13.35
CA THR A 35 -9.42 -12.66 -13.57
C THR A 35 -8.77 -13.33 -12.34
N PRO A 36 -8.94 -12.84 -11.10
CA PRO A 36 -8.35 -13.50 -9.92
C PRO A 36 -8.84 -14.94 -9.69
N LYS A 37 -10.07 -15.24 -10.14
CA LYS A 37 -10.72 -16.56 -10.00
C LYS A 37 -10.68 -17.40 -11.28
N PHE A 38 -10.27 -16.79 -12.40
CA PHE A 38 -10.17 -17.46 -13.69
C PHE A 38 -9.08 -18.53 -13.68
N PHE A 39 -7.94 -18.22 -13.07
CA PHE A 39 -6.87 -19.19 -12.91
C PHE A 39 -7.17 -20.08 -11.69
N GLY A 40 -7.20 -21.39 -11.90
CA GLY A 40 -7.32 -22.37 -10.81
C GLY A 40 -5.98 -22.71 -10.15
N SER A 41 -6.01 -23.65 -9.19
CA SER A 41 -4.81 -24.23 -8.56
C SER A 41 -3.90 -23.16 -7.91
N PHE A 42 -2.58 -23.32 -7.99
CA PHE A 42 -1.58 -22.45 -7.38
C PHE A 42 -1.76 -20.98 -7.76
N THR A 43 -1.99 -20.69 -9.05
CA THR A 43 -2.19 -19.31 -9.53
C THR A 43 -3.44 -18.70 -8.88
N GLY A 44 -4.57 -19.39 -8.89
CA GLY A 44 -5.79 -18.91 -8.23
C GLY A 44 -5.62 -18.67 -6.72
N ALA A 45 -4.92 -19.57 -6.03
CA ALA A 45 -4.60 -19.43 -4.62
C ALA A 45 -3.71 -18.19 -4.36
N LEU A 46 -2.73 -17.95 -5.22
CA LEU A 46 -1.83 -16.79 -5.14
C LEU A 46 -2.61 -15.47 -5.29
N PHE A 47 -3.56 -15.41 -6.23
CA PHE A 47 -4.39 -14.23 -6.49
C PHE A 47 -5.47 -13.99 -5.44
N SER A 48 -6.02 -15.04 -4.81
CA SER A 48 -7.17 -14.91 -3.90
C SER A 48 -6.78 -14.64 -2.44
N SER A 49 -5.74 -15.31 -1.93
CA SER A 49 -5.34 -15.22 -0.52
C SER A 49 -3.81 -15.27 -0.31
N GLY A 50 -3.04 -15.51 -1.37
CA GLY A 50 -1.58 -15.58 -1.30
C GLY A 50 -0.90 -14.25 -0.97
N ALA A 51 -1.43 -13.11 -1.44
CA ALA A 51 -0.77 -11.81 -1.25
C ALA A 51 -0.55 -11.44 0.23
N LEU A 52 -1.60 -11.51 1.05
CA LEU A 52 -1.50 -11.23 2.50
C LEU A 52 -0.63 -12.27 3.22
N THR A 53 -0.69 -13.54 2.79
CA THR A 53 0.12 -14.62 3.37
C THR A 53 1.61 -14.40 3.10
N ILE A 54 1.97 -14.03 1.87
CA ILE A 54 3.35 -13.72 1.48
C ILE A 54 3.85 -12.47 2.23
N LEU A 55 3.03 -11.44 2.35
CA LEU A 55 3.38 -10.26 3.14
C LEU A 55 3.62 -10.63 4.61
N ALA A 56 2.80 -11.49 5.21
CA ALA A 56 3.00 -11.94 6.59
C ALA A 56 4.35 -12.64 6.76
N VAL A 57 4.69 -13.59 5.89
CA VAL A 57 6.00 -14.26 5.91
C VAL A 57 7.13 -13.25 5.72
N PHE A 58 6.98 -12.32 4.78
CA PHE A 58 7.96 -11.27 4.52
C PHE A 58 8.23 -10.39 5.75
N TYR A 59 7.19 -9.96 6.48
CA TYR A 59 7.37 -9.18 7.71
C TYR A 59 8.01 -9.97 8.83
N VAL A 60 7.75 -11.28 8.94
CA VAL A 60 8.43 -12.14 9.91
C VAL A 60 9.92 -12.23 9.59
N CYS A 61 10.28 -12.46 8.32
CA CYS A 61 11.68 -12.51 7.89
C CYS A 61 12.39 -11.17 8.09
N MET A 62 11.74 -10.06 7.76
CA MET A 62 12.28 -8.73 8.03
C MET A 62 12.47 -8.48 9.53
N GLY A 63 11.46 -8.79 10.34
CA GLY A 63 11.54 -8.62 11.80
C GLY A 63 12.68 -9.42 12.43
N ALA A 64 12.93 -10.64 11.93
CA ALA A 64 14.05 -11.48 12.37
C ALA A 64 15.42 -10.91 11.98
N SER A 65 15.48 -9.99 11.02
CA SER A 65 16.72 -9.36 10.54
C SER A 65 17.06 -8.04 11.26
N ILE A 66 16.17 -7.52 12.12
CA ILE A 66 16.36 -6.24 12.81
C ILE A 66 17.29 -6.41 14.03
N ASP A 67 18.32 -5.58 14.10
CA ASP A 67 19.18 -5.48 15.28
C ASP A 67 18.44 -4.88 16.49
N PHE A 68 18.52 -5.54 17.65
CA PHE A 68 17.93 -5.05 18.91
C PHE A 68 18.39 -3.64 19.30
N LYS A 69 19.61 -3.24 18.91
CA LYS A 69 20.14 -1.89 19.16
C LYS A 69 19.49 -0.82 18.28
N ALA A 70 18.95 -1.20 17.11
CA ALA A 70 18.23 -0.31 16.21
C ALA A 70 16.75 -0.15 16.60
N THR A 71 16.19 -1.08 17.37
CA THR A 71 14.79 -1.08 17.80
C THR A 71 14.31 0.27 18.38
N PRO A 72 15.02 0.94 19.32
CA PRO A 72 14.55 2.22 19.85
C PRO A 72 14.51 3.33 18.80
N TYR A 73 15.42 3.30 17.83
CA TYR A 73 15.45 4.25 16.73
C TYR A 73 14.26 4.04 15.77
N ILE A 74 14.04 2.78 15.39
CA ILE A 74 12.94 2.37 14.49
C ILE A 74 11.58 2.69 15.14
N ILE A 75 11.40 2.39 16.43
CA ILE A 75 10.16 2.70 17.16
C ILE A 75 9.90 4.21 17.19
N LYS A 76 10.92 5.05 17.44
CA LYS A 76 10.75 6.51 17.43
C LYS A 76 10.29 7.01 16.07
N LYS A 77 10.93 6.55 14.99
CA LYS A 77 10.60 6.98 13.62
C LYS A 77 9.23 6.45 13.18
N GLY A 78 9.01 5.15 13.32
CA GLY A 78 7.75 4.49 12.98
C GLY A 78 6.57 4.99 13.82
N GLY A 79 6.79 5.19 15.12
CA GLY A 79 5.79 5.75 16.03
C GLY A 79 5.45 7.21 15.68
N THR A 80 6.43 8.03 15.33
CA THR A 80 6.18 9.40 14.86
C THR A 80 5.35 9.38 13.57
N LEU A 81 5.72 8.53 12.60
CA LEU A 81 4.96 8.37 11.35
C LEU A 81 3.52 7.92 11.61
N LEU A 82 3.33 6.95 12.51
CA LEU A 82 2.00 6.45 12.87
C LEU A 82 1.14 7.54 13.53
N ILE A 83 1.69 8.23 14.53
CA ILE A 83 0.98 9.29 15.27
C ILE A 83 0.59 10.43 14.33
N VAL A 84 1.53 10.89 13.49
CA VAL A 84 1.26 11.96 12.52
C VAL A 84 0.21 11.51 11.51
N LYS A 85 0.32 10.28 10.98
CA LYS A 85 -0.66 9.73 10.02
C LYS A 85 -2.06 9.68 10.61
N VAL A 86 -2.20 9.06 11.78
CA VAL A 86 -3.50 8.92 12.47
C VAL A 86 -4.04 10.30 12.85
N GLY A 87 -3.19 11.20 13.37
CA GLY A 87 -3.59 12.56 13.73
C GLY A 87 -4.14 13.35 12.53
N ILE A 88 -3.45 13.32 11.39
CA ILE A 88 -3.93 13.98 10.16
C ILE A 88 -5.23 13.34 9.67
N ALA A 89 -5.36 12.01 9.71
CA ALA A 89 -6.58 11.33 9.33
C ALA A 89 -7.78 11.66 10.24
N VAL A 90 -7.56 11.81 11.55
CA VAL A 90 -8.58 12.26 12.50
C VAL A 90 -9.01 13.69 12.19
N ILE A 91 -8.05 14.61 11.98
CA ILE A 91 -8.37 16.00 11.63
C ILE A 91 -9.18 16.07 10.33
N ALA A 92 -8.76 15.35 9.29
CA ALA A 92 -9.49 15.26 8.04
C ALA A 92 -10.89 14.66 8.26
N GLY A 93 -11.01 13.58 9.04
CA GLY A 93 -12.27 12.96 9.39
C GLY A 93 -13.24 13.92 10.11
N LEU A 94 -12.75 14.75 11.02
CA LEU A 94 -13.57 15.77 11.69
C LEU A 94 -14.02 16.86 10.72
N ILE A 95 -13.12 17.33 9.86
CA ILE A 95 -13.42 18.36 8.86
C ILE A 95 -14.48 17.83 7.88
N PHE A 96 -14.20 16.71 7.22
CA PHE A 96 -15.11 16.13 6.23
C PHE A 96 -16.38 15.60 6.86
N GLY A 97 -16.32 15.08 8.09
CA GLY A 97 -17.50 14.70 8.87
C GLY A 97 -18.45 15.86 9.12
N ARG A 98 -17.92 17.08 9.29
CA ARG A 98 -18.75 18.28 9.44
C ARG A 98 -19.36 18.77 8.13
N TYR A 99 -18.65 18.65 7.01
CA TYR A 99 -19.09 19.18 5.72
C TYR A 99 -19.89 18.18 4.86
N LEU A 100 -19.48 16.91 4.81
CA LEU A 100 -20.18 15.84 4.07
C LEU A 100 -21.24 15.14 4.91
N GLY A 101 -21.10 15.15 6.24
CA GLY A 101 -21.98 14.39 7.13
C GLY A 101 -21.72 12.88 7.05
N GLU A 102 -22.77 12.11 7.33
CA GLU A 102 -22.74 10.64 7.40
C GLU A 102 -22.96 9.97 6.04
N ALA A 103 -23.75 10.60 5.15
CA ALA A 103 -24.10 10.04 3.86
C ALA A 103 -23.01 10.32 2.80
N PRO A 104 -22.73 9.36 1.89
CA PRO A 104 -21.90 9.63 0.72
C PRO A 104 -22.51 10.70 -0.18
N VAL A 105 -21.68 11.40 -0.95
CA VAL A 105 -22.14 12.28 -2.02
C VAL A 105 -22.97 11.47 -3.01
N THR A 106 -24.16 11.97 -3.34
CA THR A 106 -25.16 11.21 -4.09
C THR A 106 -25.07 11.36 -5.61
N ALA A 107 -24.48 12.44 -6.13
CA ALA A 107 -24.44 12.73 -7.56
C ALA A 107 -23.18 13.48 -7.99
N GLY A 108 -22.89 13.42 -9.29
CA GLY A 108 -21.73 14.06 -9.91
C GLY A 108 -20.45 13.24 -9.82
N ILE A 109 -19.33 13.84 -10.20
CA ILE A 109 -18.01 13.18 -10.25
C ILE A 109 -17.51 12.69 -8.88
N PHE A 110 -18.05 13.24 -7.79
CA PHE A 110 -17.72 12.86 -6.42
C PHE A 110 -18.68 11.84 -5.82
N ALA A 111 -19.62 11.28 -6.60
CA ALA A 111 -20.58 10.32 -6.09
C ALA A 111 -19.88 9.12 -5.41
N GLY A 112 -20.38 8.73 -4.23
CA GLY A 112 -19.80 7.67 -3.41
C GLY A 112 -18.65 8.11 -2.49
N VAL A 113 -18.12 9.32 -2.62
CA VAL A 113 -17.17 9.87 -1.64
C VAL A 113 -17.90 10.15 -0.34
N SER A 114 -17.41 9.59 0.76
CA SER A 114 -17.92 9.79 2.11
C SER A 114 -16.78 10.12 3.07
N THR A 115 -17.13 10.64 4.24
CA THR A 115 -16.17 10.84 5.34
C THR A 115 -15.43 9.54 5.65
N LEU A 116 -16.13 8.40 5.65
CA LEU A 116 -15.53 7.09 5.88
C LEU A 116 -14.55 6.70 4.76
N ALA A 117 -14.90 6.94 3.49
CA ALA A 117 -14.02 6.63 2.37
C ALA A 117 -12.70 7.42 2.44
N ILE A 118 -12.77 8.71 2.83
CA ILE A 118 -11.59 9.56 3.01
C ILE A 118 -10.71 9.03 4.15
N VAL A 119 -11.30 8.78 5.33
CA VAL A 119 -10.56 8.28 6.49
C VAL A 119 -9.95 6.90 6.23
N ALA A 120 -10.68 6.02 5.54
CA ALA A 120 -10.19 4.70 5.15
C ALA A 120 -9.00 4.82 4.18
N ALA A 121 -9.12 5.62 3.13
CA ALA A 121 -8.04 5.84 2.16
C ALA A 121 -6.79 6.46 2.82
N MET A 122 -6.97 7.37 3.78
CA MET A 122 -5.86 7.97 4.50
C MET A 122 -5.18 6.99 5.45
N ASN A 123 -5.91 6.05 6.05
CA ASN A 123 -5.35 5.06 6.98
C ASN A 123 -4.78 3.83 6.28
N ASP A 124 -5.12 3.57 5.02
CA ASP A 124 -4.55 2.46 4.27
C ASP A 124 -3.02 2.53 4.20
N THR A 125 -2.36 1.46 4.60
CA THR A 125 -0.89 1.35 4.61
C THR A 125 -0.47 0.20 3.73
N ASN A 126 0.26 0.51 2.66
CA ASN A 126 0.97 -0.51 1.91
C ASN A 126 2.42 -0.61 2.41
N GLY A 127 2.64 -1.44 3.42
CA GLY A 127 4.00 -1.57 3.99
C GLY A 127 4.98 -2.27 3.03
N GLY A 128 4.50 -3.03 2.04
CA GLY A 128 5.38 -3.54 0.99
C GLY A 128 5.90 -2.41 0.11
N LEU A 129 5.04 -1.44 -0.23
CA LEU A 129 5.45 -0.27 -1.02
C LEU A 129 6.43 0.60 -0.23
N TYR A 130 6.18 0.76 1.07
CA TYR A 130 7.13 1.39 1.98
C TYR A 130 8.50 0.70 1.93
N MET A 131 8.55 -0.63 2.07
CA MET A 131 9.80 -1.38 2.00
C MET A 131 10.49 -1.28 0.64
N ALA A 132 9.74 -1.29 -0.46
CA ALA A 132 10.31 -1.09 -1.81
C ALA A 132 10.98 0.28 -1.95
N LEU A 133 10.34 1.34 -1.42
CA LEU A 133 10.90 2.69 -1.41
C LEU A 133 12.08 2.81 -0.45
N MET A 134 12.03 2.17 0.71
CA MET A 134 13.14 2.15 1.66
C MET A 134 14.34 1.36 1.14
N GLY A 135 14.12 0.32 0.34
CA GLY A 135 15.21 -0.35 -0.38
C GLY A 135 15.87 0.52 -1.45
N GLN A 136 15.14 1.45 -2.06
CA GLN A 136 15.65 2.35 -3.09
C GLN A 136 16.27 3.65 -2.54
N TYR A 137 15.66 4.22 -1.50
CA TYR A 137 15.98 5.57 -0.98
C TYR A 137 16.26 5.61 0.52
N GLY A 138 16.00 4.52 1.24
CA GLY A 138 16.20 4.45 2.69
C GLY A 138 17.66 4.26 3.06
N ARG A 139 17.99 4.55 4.32
CA ARG A 139 19.30 4.22 4.89
C ARG A 139 19.23 2.87 5.58
N PRO A 140 20.36 2.14 5.72
CA PRO A 140 20.38 0.83 6.38
C PRO A 140 19.84 0.79 7.82
N ARG A 141 19.78 1.95 8.50
CA ARG A 141 19.23 2.07 9.87
C ARG A 141 17.72 2.33 9.92
N ASP A 142 17.10 2.56 8.77
CA ASP A 142 15.68 2.91 8.67
C ASP A 142 14.78 1.70 8.33
N VAL A 143 15.37 0.51 8.20
CA VAL A 143 14.71 -0.78 7.89
C VAL A 143 15.25 -1.90 8.77
#